data_AF-A0A5P1DDT1-F1
#
_entry.id   AF-A0A5P1DDT1-F1
#
_cell.length_a   1.000
_cell.length_b   1.000
_cell.length_c   1.000
_cell.angle_alpha   90.00
_cell.angle_beta   90.00
_cell.angle_gamma   90.00
#
_symmetry.space_group_name_H-M   'P 1'
#
loop_
_entity.id
_entity.type
_entity.pdbx_description
1 polymer ?
#
loop_
_entity_poly.entity_id
_entity_poly.type
_entity_poly.pdbx_seq_one_letter_code
_entity_poly.pdbx_strand_id
1 'polypeptide(L)'
;MEEENRPLAGKKVTANKVDQYATKLSNGLLWLNERAWPLTVGILSVAGLYLYQYIQVEKVPLSILSAAAFTALPAMFAMLVFVIGMMGASILIPTFILFKRLNSTGVRLSDQLNLSPLSPQVTAQHRRLLLHWAASLVVMGIFWMSAVYLSVNAESGPLLTISWIVAIVVAVLAYVGIIIRARPAQVALRDLSGEFWLASVGAGVVQMLVILMVTVPVSRAFREYSDSAVLFAPFMFAELVVLFLVQGCGACLVVCMRDHKNPVAFASLAAFALIVFLGLIPSSGSKLGGLPLQGSASGGRVCTLMTWTGEAKVPRVLVDADNPQRSVKLRVMADSDGSYIVRPWQAKEKTITFVPHASVAQLDECP
;
A
#
# COMPACT_ATOMS: atom_id res chain seq x y z
N MET A 1 61.45 -15.34 -27.58
CA MET A 1 60.53 -14.19 -27.58
C MET A 1 59.14 -14.79 -27.61
N GLU A 2 58.58 -15.06 -26.43
CA GLU A 2 57.23 -15.62 -26.29
C GLU A 2 56.48 -14.65 -25.39
N GLU A 3 55.51 -13.96 -25.98
CA GLU A 3 54.65 -12.98 -25.34
C GLU A 3 53.61 -13.73 -24.50
N GLU A 4 53.78 -13.68 -23.18
CA GLU A 4 52.85 -14.29 -22.22
C GLU A 4 51.56 -13.46 -22.16
N ASN A 5 50.53 -14.02 -22.80
CA ASN A 5 49.19 -13.44 -22.91
C ASN A 5 48.49 -13.49 -21.54
N ARG A 6 48.56 -12.42 -20.76
CA ARG A 6 47.83 -12.29 -19.48
C ARG A 6 46.31 -12.24 -19.74
N PRO A 7 45.49 -13.11 -19.09
CA PRO A 7 44.05 -12.99 -19.18
C PRO A 7 43.56 -11.81 -18.31
N LEU A 8 42.84 -10.89 -18.94
CA LEU A 8 42.06 -9.82 -18.30
C LEU A 8 41.02 -10.41 -17.32
N ALA A 9 41.37 -10.48 -16.04
CA ALA A 9 40.56 -11.03 -14.95
C ALA A 9 39.34 -10.17 -14.53
N GLY A 10 39.00 -9.11 -15.28
CA GLY A 10 37.91 -8.19 -14.93
C GLY A 10 36.55 -8.49 -15.56
N LYS A 11 36.48 -9.29 -16.65
CA LYS A 11 35.28 -9.36 -17.51
C LYS A 11 34.38 -10.58 -17.32
N LYS A 12 34.85 -11.64 -16.65
CA LYS A 12 34.10 -12.93 -16.53
C LYS A 12 33.16 -13.04 -15.32
N VAL A 13 33.37 -12.27 -14.24
CA VAL A 13 32.61 -12.45 -12.99
C VAL A 13 31.25 -11.74 -13.01
N THR A 14 31.09 -10.67 -13.79
CA THR A 14 29.84 -9.91 -13.93
C THR A 14 28.86 -10.56 -14.90
N ALA A 15 29.32 -11.10 -16.04
CA ALA A 15 28.47 -11.81 -17.00
C ALA A 15 27.72 -12.98 -16.35
N ASN A 16 28.42 -13.77 -15.53
CA ASN A 16 27.86 -14.99 -14.92
C ASN A 16 26.72 -14.70 -13.92
N LYS A 17 26.72 -13.54 -13.25
CA LYS A 17 25.63 -13.15 -12.33
C LYS A 17 24.39 -12.69 -13.09
N VAL A 18 24.57 -11.89 -14.15
CA VAL A 18 23.46 -11.39 -14.97
C VAL A 18 22.76 -12.56 -15.65
N ASP A 19 23.52 -13.50 -16.20
CA ASP A 19 22.98 -14.72 -16.83
C ASP A 19 22.25 -15.61 -15.82
N GLN A 20 22.75 -15.71 -14.58
CA GLN A 20 22.08 -16.46 -13.52
C GLN A 20 20.75 -15.81 -13.08
N TYR A 21 20.70 -14.47 -12.97
CA TYR A 21 19.45 -13.77 -12.67
C TYR A 21 18.45 -13.85 -13.83
N ALA A 22 18.92 -13.67 -15.07
CA ALA A 22 18.10 -13.80 -16.26
C ALA A 22 17.51 -15.22 -16.38
N THR A 23 18.31 -16.25 -16.10
CA THR A 23 17.85 -17.64 -16.11
C THR A 23 16.82 -17.90 -15.00
N LYS A 24 17.06 -17.41 -13.78
CA LYS A 24 16.09 -17.52 -12.67
C LYS A 24 14.77 -16.79 -12.97
N LEU A 25 14.85 -15.60 -13.58
CA LEU A 25 13.68 -14.82 -14.00
C LEU A 25 12.93 -15.54 -15.13
N SER A 26 13.64 -16.01 -16.15
CA SER A 26 13.08 -16.74 -17.28
C SER A 26 12.36 -18.01 -16.82
N ASN A 27 12.97 -18.80 -15.95
CA ASN A 27 12.33 -19.99 -15.36
C ASN A 27 11.11 -19.63 -14.50
N GLY A 28 11.16 -18.48 -13.84
CA GLY A 28 10.03 -17.94 -13.08
C GLY A 28 8.86 -17.50 -13.96
N LEU A 29 9.16 -16.80 -15.05
CA LEU A 29 8.17 -16.37 -16.05
C LEU A 29 7.57 -17.56 -16.78
N LEU A 30 8.38 -18.57 -17.11
CA LEU A 30 7.89 -19.83 -17.69
C LEU A 30 6.93 -20.52 -16.73
N TRP A 31 7.27 -20.61 -15.45
CA TRP A 31 6.39 -21.20 -14.43
C TRP A 31 5.06 -20.46 -14.31
N LEU A 32 5.08 -19.12 -14.36
CA LEU A 32 3.88 -18.29 -14.37
C LEU A 32 3.04 -18.53 -15.62
N ASN A 33 3.67 -18.62 -16.79
CA ASN A 33 3.00 -18.85 -18.05
C ASN A 33 2.32 -20.24 -18.10
N GLU A 34 3.01 -21.29 -17.67
CA GLU A 34 2.46 -22.64 -17.55
C GLU A 34 1.24 -22.72 -16.62
N ARG A 35 1.15 -21.78 -15.67
CA ARG A 35 0.09 -21.71 -14.65
C ARG A 35 -0.75 -20.44 -14.77
N ALA A 36 -0.76 -19.82 -15.95
CA ALA A 36 -1.50 -18.59 -16.19
C ALA A 36 -3.01 -18.83 -16.03
N TRP A 37 -3.53 -19.95 -16.57
CA TRP A 37 -4.93 -20.36 -16.44
C TRP A 37 -5.42 -20.42 -14.98
N PRO A 38 -4.85 -21.24 -14.08
CA PRO A 38 -5.35 -21.36 -12.72
C PRO A 38 -5.16 -20.07 -11.91
N LEU A 39 -4.07 -19.33 -12.12
CA LEU A 39 -3.86 -18.03 -11.46
C LEU A 39 -4.88 -16.99 -11.91
N THR A 40 -5.18 -16.94 -13.20
CA THR A 40 -6.18 -16.03 -13.76
C THR A 40 -7.57 -16.34 -13.23
N VAL A 41 -7.97 -17.61 -13.24
CA VAL A 41 -9.25 -18.07 -12.66
C VAL A 41 -9.32 -17.73 -11.18
N GLY A 42 -8.25 -17.94 -10.43
CA GLY A 42 -8.17 -17.58 -9.01
C GLY A 42 -8.40 -16.09 -8.78
N ILE A 43 -7.65 -15.22 -9.47
CA ILE A 43 -7.77 -13.76 -9.27
C ILE A 43 -9.13 -13.25 -9.78
N LEU A 44 -9.66 -13.79 -10.88
CA LEU A 44 -11.02 -13.47 -11.35
C LEU A 44 -12.09 -13.87 -10.33
N SER A 45 -11.93 -15.01 -9.66
CA SER A 45 -12.84 -15.43 -8.59
C SER A 45 -12.78 -14.46 -7.42
N VAL A 46 -11.58 -14.00 -7.06
CA VAL A 46 -11.39 -12.98 -6.02
C VAL A 46 -11.98 -11.63 -6.46
N ALA A 47 -11.81 -11.22 -7.72
CA ALA A 47 -12.45 -10.02 -8.26
C ALA A 47 -13.98 -10.11 -8.20
N GLY A 48 -14.56 -11.27 -8.53
CA GLY A 48 -15.98 -11.55 -8.36
C GLY A 48 -16.43 -11.45 -6.89
N LEU A 49 -15.63 -11.95 -5.94
CA LEU A 49 -15.89 -11.79 -4.51
C LEU A 49 -15.88 -10.30 -4.09
N TYR A 50 -14.92 -9.50 -4.58
CA TYR A 50 -14.84 -8.07 -4.27
C TYR A 50 -16.02 -7.31 -4.85
N LEU A 51 -16.42 -7.63 -6.09
CA LEU A 51 -17.63 -7.09 -6.71
C LEU A 51 -18.88 -7.44 -5.88
N TYR A 52 -19.01 -8.70 -5.47
CA TYR A 52 -20.10 -9.14 -4.61
C TYR A 52 -20.14 -8.37 -3.29
N GLN A 53 -18.98 -8.18 -2.65
CA GLN A 53 -18.86 -7.40 -1.43
C GLN A 53 -19.19 -5.93 -1.65
N TYR A 54 -18.80 -5.34 -2.79
CA TYR A 54 -19.20 -3.98 -3.16
C TYR A 54 -20.71 -3.84 -3.26
N ILE A 55 -21.38 -4.74 -4.00
CA ILE A 55 -22.85 -4.79 -4.13
C ILE A 55 -23.51 -4.87 -2.74
N GLN A 56 -23.03 -5.77 -1.88
CA GLN A 56 -23.63 -6.03 -0.56
C GLN A 56 -23.39 -4.92 0.46
N VAL A 57 -22.17 -4.38 0.52
CA VAL A 57 -21.75 -3.38 1.51
C VAL A 57 -22.21 -1.99 1.10
N GLU A 58 -22.09 -1.62 -0.17
CA GLU A 58 -22.52 -0.32 -0.69
C GLU A 58 -23.98 -0.26 -1.13
N LYS A 59 -24.69 -1.40 -1.08
CA LYS A 59 -26.12 -1.53 -1.44
C LYS A 59 -26.38 -1.07 -2.87
N VAL A 60 -25.42 -1.33 -3.76
CA VAL A 60 -25.55 -1.01 -5.19
C VAL A 60 -26.23 -2.20 -5.88
N PRO A 61 -27.44 -2.05 -6.44
CA PRO A 61 -28.27 -3.10 -7.02
C PRO A 61 -27.78 -3.44 -8.42
N LEU A 62 -26.52 -3.82 -8.53
CA LEU A 62 -25.96 -4.39 -9.74
C LEU A 62 -26.24 -5.89 -9.72
N SER A 63 -26.74 -6.43 -10.83
CA SER A 63 -26.66 -7.87 -11.05
C SER A 63 -25.21 -8.24 -11.36
N ILE A 64 -24.72 -9.32 -10.75
CA ILE A 64 -23.38 -9.88 -11.05
C ILE A 64 -23.26 -10.29 -12.53
N LEU A 65 -24.40 -10.54 -13.19
CA LEU A 65 -24.50 -10.89 -14.60
C LEU A 65 -24.80 -9.68 -15.51
N SER A 66 -24.83 -8.46 -14.98
CA SER A 66 -25.03 -7.26 -15.79
C SER A 66 -23.87 -7.04 -16.76
N ALA A 67 -24.14 -6.38 -17.90
CA ALA A 67 -23.10 -6.01 -18.85
C ALA A 67 -22.01 -5.12 -18.20
N ALA A 68 -22.40 -4.27 -17.25
CA ALA A 68 -21.48 -3.46 -16.44
C ALA A 68 -20.55 -4.33 -15.58
N ALA A 69 -21.07 -5.37 -14.93
CA ALA A 69 -20.26 -6.31 -14.15
C ALA A 69 -19.28 -7.09 -15.02
N PHE A 70 -19.72 -7.62 -16.16
CA PHE A 70 -18.86 -8.38 -17.08
C PHE A 70 -17.73 -7.53 -17.68
N THR A 71 -18.02 -6.29 -18.07
CA THR A 71 -17.01 -5.37 -18.64
C THR A 71 -16.05 -4.83 -17.58
N ALA A 72 -16.48 -4.72 -16.32
CA ALA A 72 -15.64 -4.24 -15.23
C ALA A 72 -14.71 -5.33 -14.65
N LEU A 73 -15.01 -6.62 -14.81
CA LEU A 73 -14.21 -7.71 -14.23
C LEU A 73 -12.72 -7.70 -14.65
N PRO A 74 -12.34 -7.52 -15.94
CA PRO A 74 -10.94 -7.40 -16.34
C PRO A 74 -10.25 -6.16 -15.74
N ALA A 75 -10.96 -5.02 -15.67
CA ALA A 75 -10.45 -3.81 -15.05
C ALA A 75 -10.25 -3.99 -13.54
N MET A 76 -11.18 -4.69 -12.87
CA MET A 76 -11.05 -5.10 -11.47
C MET A 76 -9.86 -6.02 -11.27
N PHE A 77 -9.68 -7.05 -12.10
CA PHE A 77 -8.49 -7.90 -12.05
C PHE A 77 -7.20 -7.06 -12.11
N ALA A 78 -7.09 -6.18 -13.10
CA ALA A 78 -5.89 -5.37 -13.31
C ALA A 78 -5.65 -4.40 -12.13
N MET A 79 -6.71 -3.72 -11.68
CA MET A 79 -6.64 -2.79 -10.55
C MET A 79 -6.31 -3.50 -9.25
N LEU A 80 -6.81 -4.71 -9.00
CA LEU A 80 -6.48 -5.47 -7.80
C LEU A 80 -5.00 -5.84 -7.78
N VAL A 81 -4.48 -6.41 -8.87
CA VAL A 81 -3.05 -6.76 -8.96
C VAL A 81 -2.19 -5.50 -8.84
N PHE A 82 -2.54 -4.43 -9.55
CA PHE A 82 -1.76 -3.19 -9.57
C PHE A 82 -1.81 -2.43 -8.24
N VAL A 83 -3.00 -2.14 -7.71
CA VAL A 83 -3.18 -1.35 -6.48
C VAL A 83 -2.66 -2.12 -5.26
N ILE A 84 -3.03 -3.40 -5.11
CA ILE A 84 -2.53 -4.21 -3.98
C ILE A 84 -1.02 -4.42 -4.10
N GLY A 85 -0.50 -4.64 -5.32
CA GLY A 85 0.93 -4.73 -5.57
C GLY A 85 1.68 -3.44 -5.20
N MET A 86 1.17 -2.28 -5.62
CA MET A 86 1.74 -0.97 -5.31
C MET A 86 1.65 -0.63 -3.81
N MET A 87 0.53 -0.92 -3.16
CA MET A 87 0.37 -0.74 -1.71
C MET A 87 1.33 -1.65 -0.94
N GLY A 88 1.38 -2.94 -1.30
CA GLY A 88 2.29 -3.91 -0.70
C GLY A 88 3.75 -3.51 -0.86
N ALA A 89 4.15 -3.11 -2.08
CA ALA A 89 5.48 -2.58 -2.34
C ALA A 89 5.76 -1.35 -1.46
N SER A 90 4.86 -0.37 -1.42
CA SER A 90 5.03 0.86 -0.63
C SER A 90 5.24 0.59 0.86
N ILE A 91 4.47 -0.34 1.45
CA ILE A 91 4.61 -0.76 2.85
C ILE A 91 5.94 -1.47 3.10
N LEU A 92 6.45 -2.22 2.11
CA LEU A 92 7.70 -2.96 2.20
C LEU A 92 8.94 -2.12 1.85
N ILE A 93 8.82 -0.96 1.21
CA ILE A 93 9.97 -0.14 0.82
C ILE A 93 10.95 0.13 1.98
N PRO A 94 10.48 0.53 3.18
CA PRO A 94 11.38 0.78 4.31
C PRO A 94 12.24 -0.43 4.71
N THR A 95 11.79 -1.65 4.42
CA THR A 95 12.53 -2.88 4.72
C THR A 95 13.73 -3.11 3.82
N PHE A 96 13.80 -2.45 2.65
CA PHE A 96 14.93 -2.62 1.72
C PHE A 96 16.27 -2.19 2.30
N ILE A 97 16.27 -1.32 3.32
CA ILE A 97 17.51 -0.94 4.02
C ILE A 97 18.20 -2.15 4.64
N LEU A 98 17.43 -3.18 5.00
CA LEU A 98 17.99 -4.40 5.57
C LEU A 98 18.88 -5.12 4.54
N PHE A 99 18.56 -5.01 3.26
CA PHE A 99 19.26 -5.67 2.16
C PHE A 99 20.35 -4.79 1.51
N LYS A 100 20.44 -3.52 1.88
CA LYS A 100 21.51 -2.63 1.43
C LYS A 100 22.83 -3.01 2.11
N ARG A 101 23.93 -2.92 1.36
CA ARG A 101 25.27 -3.17 1.90
C ARG A 101 25.63 -2.11 2.93
N LEU A 102 26.07 -2.51 4.12
CA LEU A 102 26.55 -1.58 5.13
C LEU A 102 27.90 -0.95 4.73
N ASN A 103 28.79 -1.74 4.13
CA ASN A 103 30.18 -1.35 3.82
C ASN A 103 30.67 -1.97 2.49
N SER A 104 31.93 -1.70 2.14
CA SER A 104 32.58 -2.24 0.94
C SER A 104 32.76 -3.77 0.97
N THR A 105 32.77 -4.40 2.15
CA THR A 105 32.86 -5.86 2.29
C THR A 105 31.54 -6.57 1.97
N GLY A 106 30.44 -5.82 1.85
CA GLY A 106 29.17 -6.32 1.35
C GLY A 106 28.25 -6.94 2.41
N VAL A 107 28.57 -6.78 3.70
CA VAL A 107 27.72 -7.22 4.83
C VAL A 107 26.38 -6.49 4.78
N ARG A 108 25.29 -7.19 5.10
CA ARG A 108 23.90 -6.66 5.12
C ARG A 108 23.27 -6.87 6.50
N LEU A 109 22.28 -6.06 6.85
CA LEU A 109 21.49 -6.32 8.07
C LEU A 109 20.62 -7.57 7.91
N SER A 110 20.17 -7.86 6.68
CA SER A 110 19.39 -9.05 6.32
C SER A 110 20.12 -10.36 6.60
N ASP A 111 21.45 -10.36 6.67
CA ASP A 111 22.22 -11.57 6.97
C ASP A 111 21.94 -12.06 8.41
N GLN A 112 21.45 -11.17 9.29
CA GLN A 112 21.00 -11.52 10.65
C GLN A 112 19.55 -12.06 10.69
N LEU A 113 18.82 -12.10 9.57
CA LEU A 113 17.47 -12.67 9.47
C LEU A 113 17.46 -14.17 9.15
N ASN A 114 18.64 -14.81 9.10
CA ASN A 114 18.73 -16.21 8.70
C ASN A 114 17.94 -17.12 9.67
N LEU A 115 16.96 -17.86 9.13
CA LEU A 115 16.02 -18.69 9.89
C LEU A 115 16.59 -20.07 10.23
N SER A 116 17.79 -20.41 9.73
CA SER A 116 18.44 -21.68 10.04
C SER A 116 19.00 -21.69 11.48
N PRO A 117 18.59 -22.64 12.33
CA PRO A 117 19.00 -22.71 13.73
C PRO A 117 20.44 -23.26 13.82
N LEU A 118 21.43 -22.38 13.73
CA LEU A 118 22.83 -22.82 13.66
C LEU A 118 23.71 -22.38 14.84
N SER A 119 23.31 -21.40 15.66
CA SER A 119 24.00 -21.10 16.93
C SER A 119 23.23 -20.11 17.83
N PRO A 120 23.44 -20.13 19.16
CA PRO A 120 22.87 -19.14 20.09
C PRO A 120 23.29 -17.70 19.78
N GLN A 121 24.46 -17.51 19.15
CA GLN A 121 24.94 -16.19 18.71
C GLN A 121 24.07 -15.62 17.58
N VAL A 122 23.67 -16.44 16.61
CA VAL A 122 22.79 -16.03 15.50
C VAL A 122 21.40 -15.68 16.03
N THR A 123 20.85 -16.46 16.95
CA THR A 123 19.55 -16.17 17.59
C THR A 123 19.57 -14.84 18.35
N ALA A 124 20.66 -14.54 19.07
CA ALA A 124 20.83 -13.27 19.78
C ALA A 124 20.92 -12.07 18.81
N GLN A 125 21.62 -12.24 17.67
CA GLN A 125 21.68 -11.22 16.62
C GLN A 125 20.32 -10.98 15.97
N HIS A 126 19.59 -12.05 15.65
CA HIS A 126 18.24 -11.98 15.10
C HIS A 126 17.29 -11.22 16.05
N ARG A 127 17.26 -11.60 17.32
CA ARG A 127 16.46 -10.92 18.34
C ARG A 127 16.86 -9.45 18.48
N ARG A 128 18.16 -9.14 18.45
CA ARG A 128 18.65 -7.76 18.50
C ARG A 128 18.15 -6.96 17.31
N LEU A 129 18.20 -7.49 16.09
CA LEU A 129 17.69 -6.81 14.90
C LEU A 129 16.19 -6.53 15.02
N LEU A 130 15.40 -7.53 15.42
CA LEU A 130 13.95 -7.37 15.63
C LEU A 130 13.62 -6.33 16.71
N LEU A 131 14.37 -6.32 17.83
CA LEU A 131 14.18 -5.33 18.89
C LEU A 131 14.48 -3.91 18.42
N HIS A 132 15.55 -3.72 17.63
CA HIS A 132 15.86 -2.40 17.07
C HIS A 132 14.85 -2.00 15.99
N TRP A 133 14.35 -2.94 15.19
CA TRP A 133 13.26 -2.69 14.25
C TRP A 133 12.00 -2.22 14.97
N ALA A 134 11.57 -2.96 16.01
CA ALA A 134 10.43 -2.59 16.85
C ALA A 134 10.65 -1.22 17.51
N ALA A 135 11.83 -0.96 18.09
CA ALA A 135 12.16 0.32 18.70
C ALA A 135 12.10 1.48 17.69
N SER A 136 12.54 1.25 16.45
CA SER A 136 12.49 2.25 15.39
C SER A 136 11.05 2.62 15.00
N LEU A 137 10.15 1.63 14.98
CA LEU A 137 8.71 1.85 14.76
C LEU A 137 8.05 2.55 15.95
N VAL A 138 8.43 2.19 17.18
CA VAL A 138 7.91 2.85 18.39
C VAL A 138 8.25 4.32 18.40
N VAL A 139 9.48 4.71 18.02
CA VAL A 139 9.85 6.14 17.93
C VAL A 139 8.97 6.89 16.93
N MET A 140 8.71 6.30 15.76
CA MET A 140 7.80 6.91 14.77
C MET A 140 6.35 6.94 15.26
N GLY A 141 5.92 5.92 15.99
CA GLY A 141 4.61 5.85 16.63
C GLY A 141 4.41 6.92 17.69
N ILE A 142 5.42 7.16 18.53
CA ILE A 142 5.41 8.25 19.52
C ILE A 142 5.27 9.59 18.82
N PHE A 143 6.04 9.83 17.76
CA PHE A 143 5.93 11.05 16.95
C PHE A 143 4.49 11.27 16.43
N TRP A 144 3.88 10.26 15.83
CA TRP A 144 2.51 10.36 15.32
C TRP A 144 1.46 10.48 16.44
N MET A 145 1.63 9.81 17.57
CA MET A 145 0.78 9.98 18.74
C MET A 145 0.83 11.41 19.29
N SER A 146 2.03 12.00 19.37
CA SER A 146 2.21 13.40 19.71
C SER A 146 1.52 14.32 18.69
N ALA A 147 1.54 13.97 17.40
CA ALA A 147 0.83 14.71 16.36
C ALA A 147 -0.68 14.67 16.52
N VAL A 148 -1.25 13.51 16.80
CA VAL A 148 -2.68 13.38 17.09
C VAL A 148 -3.05 14.19 18.34
N TYR A 149 -2.29 14.06 19.41
CA TYR A 149 -2.54 14.78 20.66
C TYR A 149 -2.47 16.31 20.48
N LEU A 150 -1.42 16.82 19.85
CA LEU A 150 -1.26 18.25 19.61
C LEU A 150 -2.30 18.80 18.63
N SER A 151 -2.73 18.01 17.63
CA SER A 151 -3.77 18.44 16.69
C SER A 151 -5.13 18.71 17.34
N VAL A 152 -5.38 18.15 18.52
CA VAL A 152 -6.62 18.35 19.29
C VAL A 152 -6.49 19.47 20.31
N ASN A 153 -5.28 19.71 20.83
CA ASN A 153 -5.06 20.57 22.00
C ASN A 153 -4.30 21.87 21.71
N ALA A 154 -3.69 22.03 20.54
CA ALA A 154 -2.87 23.20 20.22
C ALA A 154 -3.45 24.01 19.06
N GLU A 155 -3.49 25.33 19.20
CA GLU A 155 -3.84 26.24 18.12
C GLU A 155 -2.72 26.28 17.06
N SER A 156 -3.11 26.32 15.79
CA SER A 156 -2.17 26.38 14.68
C SER A 156 -1.49 27.75 14.62
N GLY A 157 -0.16 27.77 14.75
CA GLY A 157 0.67 28.97 14.62
C GLY A 157 2.03 28.67 13.98
N PRO A 158 2.77 29.70 13.53
CA PRO A 158 4.03 29.52 12.79
C PRO A 158 5.12 28.81 13.63
N LEU A 159 5.16 29.04 14.94
CA LEU A 159 6.07 28.35 15.85
C LEU A 159 5.78 26.85 15.94
N LEU A 160 4.50 26.46 15.92
CA LEU A 160 4.10 25.05 15.91
C LEU A 160 4.52 24.38 14.60
N THR A 161 4.42 25.07 13.46
CA THR A 161 4.90 24.57 12.16
C THR A 161 6.41 24.34 12.16
N ILE A 162 7.19 25.27 12.70
CA ILE A 162 8.65 25.10 12.82
C ILE A 162 8.97 23.92 13.75
N SER A 163 8.26 23.81 14.89
CA SER A 163 8.39 22.68 15.80
C SER A 163 8.11 21.33 15.11
N TRP A 164 7.12 21.27 14.21
CA TRP A 164 6.83 20.06 13.42
C TRP A 164 7.98 19.67 12.50
N ILE A 165 8.56 20.64 11.79
CA ILE A 165 9.70 20.38 10.89
C ILE A 165 10.88 19.82 11.70
N VAL A 166 11.20 20.44 12.85
CA VAL A 166 12.26 19.96 13.73
C VAL A 166 11.95 18.55 14.27
N ALA A 167 10.71 18.31 14.70
CA ALA A 167 10.29 17.01 15.22
C ALA A 167 10.38 15.90 14.16
N ILE A 168 10.03 16.18 12.90
CA ILE A 168 10.19 15.24 11.78
C ILE A 168 11.66 14.87 11.60
N VAL A 169 12.55 15.86 11.56
CA VAL A 169 14.00 15.64 11.41
C VAL A 169 14.53 14.81 12.58
N VAL A 170 14.15 15.14 13.81
CA VAL A 170 14.57 14.40 15.01
C VAL A 170 14.05 12.95 14.98
N ALA A 171 12.80 12.72 14.59
CA ALA A 171 12.22 11.38 14.51
C ALA A 171 12.92 10.52 13.44
N VAL A 172 13.22 11.09 12.27
CA VAL A 172 13.99 10.40 11.22
C VAL A 172 15.41 10.10 11.68
N LEU A 173 16.10 11.05 12.32
CA LEU A 173 17.45 10.81 12.86
C LEU A 173 17.45 9.76 13.97
N ALA A 174 16.44 9.75 14.84
CA ALA A 174 16.28 8.75 15.88
C ALA A 174 16.03 7.35 15.28
N TYR A 175 15.17 7.25 14.27
CA TYR A 175 14.94 6.03 13.50
C TYR A 175 16.26 5.50 12.90
N VAL A 176 16.99 6.35 12.18
CA VAL A 176 18.28 5.99 11.57
C VAL A 176 19.29 5.56 12.63
N GLY A 177 19.39 6.29 13.74
CA GLY A 177 20.29 5.96 14.84
C GLY A 177 19.98 4.60 15.48
N ILE A 178 18.69 4.26 15.63
CA ILE A 178 18.27 2.94 16.14
C ILE A 178 18.62 1.83 15.15
N ILE A 179 18.33 2.01 13.86
CA ILE A 179 18.65 1.02 12.83
C ILE A 179 20.16 0.80 12.73
N ILE A 180 20.97 1.86 12.76
CA ILE A 180 22.43 1.76 12.73
C ILE A 180 22.95 1.01 13.96
N ARG A 181 22.30 1.13 15.13
CA ARG A 181 22.65 0.35 16.33
C ARG A 181 22.35 -1.14 16.19
N ALA A 182 21.51 -1.55 15.24
CA ALA A 182 21.26 -2.96 14.91
C ALA A 182 22.41 -3.62 14.13
N ARG A 183 23.46 -2.86 13.77
CA ARG A 183 24.61 -3.39 13.05
C ARG A 183 25.37 -4.47 13.85
N PRO A 184 26.00 -5.43 13.17
CA PRO A 184 26.89 -6.40 13.83
C PRO A 184 28.02 -5.67 14.58
N ALA A 185 28.43 -6.19 15.74
CA ALA A 185 29.47 -5.58 16.58
C ALA A 185 30.83 -5.40 15.86
N GLN A 186 31.04 -6.17 14.80
CA GLN A 186 32.26 -6.22 13.99
C GLN A 186 32.41 -5.02 13.04
N VAL A 187 31.33 -4.27 12.77
CA VAL A 187 31.33 -3.15 11.82
C VAL A 187 31.45 -1.84 12.59
N ALA A 188 32.50 -1.05 12.34
CA ALA A 188 32.64 0.27 12.96
C ALA A 188 31.69 1.29 12.29
N LEU A 189 31.30 2.34 13.03
CA LEU A 189 30.44 3.42 12.48
C LEU A 189 31.08 4.11 11.28
N ARG A 190 32.42 4.25 11.30
CA ARG A 190 33.18 4.94 10.25
C ARG A 190 33.21 4.18 8.93
N ASP A 191 32.96 2.88 8.97
CA ASP A 191 33.00 2.01 7.80
C ASP A 191 31.65 1.93 7.07
N LEU A 192 30.64 2.64 7.58
CA LEU A 192 29.33 2.71 6.94
C LEU A 192 29.41 3.52 5.64
N SER A 193 28.91 2.93 4.57
CA SER A 193 28.83 3.60 3.27
C SER A 193 27.86 4.78 3.30
N GLY A 194 28.19 5.85 2.57
CA GLY A 194 27.28 6.99 2.39
C GLY A 194 25.95 6.60 1.73
N GLU A 195 25.96 5.59 0.86
CA GLU A 195 24.75 5.03 0.26
C GLU A 195 23.82 4.38 1.29
N PHE A 196 24.38 3.70 2.30
CA PHE A 196 23.59 3.11 3.37
C PHE A 196 22.96 4.18 4.27
N TRP A 197 23.69 5.26 4.55
CA TRP A 197 23.16 6.42 5.26
C TRP A 197 21.98 7.06 4.53
N LEU A 198 22.16 7.36 3.23
CA LEU A 198 21.10 7.95 2.41
C LEU A 198 19.88 7.02 2.31
N ALA A 199 20.09 5.72 2.13
CA ALA A 199 19.02 4.73 2.12
C ALA A 199 18.28 4.65 3.46
N SER A 200 19.00 4.76 4.58
CA SER A 200 18.41 4.74 5.93
C SER A 200 17.53 5.97 6.19
N VAL A 201 18.00 7.16 5.79
CA VAL A 201 17.23 8.40 5.88
C VAL A 201 15.99 8.32 4.99
N GLY A 202 16.15 7.90 3.73
CA GLY A 202 15.04 7.72 2.79
C GLY A 202 13.99 6.74 3.30
N ALA A 203 14.41 5.61 3.88
CA ALA A 203 13.49 4.66 4.49
C ALA A 203 12.78 5.22 5.73
N GLY A 204 13.45 6.02 6.56
CA GLY A 204 12.79 6.71 7.67
C GLY A 204 11.68 7.65 7.19
N VAL A 205 11.93 8.41 6.13
CA VAL A 205 10.91 9.28 5.51
C VAL A 205 9.75 8.47 4.94
N VAL A 206 10.03 7.42 4.17
CA VAL A 206 8.98 6.55 3.60
C VAL A 206 8.20 5.84 4.71
N GLN A 207 8.86 5.37 5.78
CA GLN A 207 8.21 4.76 6.93
C GLN A 207 7.22 5.73 7.59
N MET A 208 7.60 7.00 7.72
CA MET A 208 6.74 8.03 8.27
C MET A 208 5.50 8.27 7.39
N LEU A 209 5.65 8.25 6.06
CA LEU A 209 4.54 8.35 5.11
C LEU A 209 3.62 7.12 5.16
N VAL A 210 4.18 5.91 5.29
CA VAL A 210 3.40 4.67 5.40
C VAL A 210 2.51 4.69 6.65
N ILE A 211 3.07 5.11 7.79
CA ILE A 211 2.29 5.27 9.04
C ILE A 211 1.20 6.33 8.83
N LEU A 212 1.54 7.51 8.29
CA LEU A 212 0.56 8.56 7.99
C LEU A 212 -0.62 8.07 7.15
N MET A 213 -0.36 7.28 6.11
CA MET A 213 -1.40 6.75 5.20
C MET A 213 -2.44 5.89 5.91
N VAL A 214 -2.07 5.24 7.02
CA VAL A 214 -2.98 4.40 7.81
C VAL A 214 -3.55 5.20 8.99
N THR A 215 -2.71 5.95 9.71
CA THR A 215 -3.11 6.75 10.87
C THR A 215 -4.18 7.80 10.53
N VAL A 216 -4.13 8.46 9.36
CA VAL A 216 -5.12 9.50 9.00
C VAL A 216 -6.54 8.92 8.82
N PRO A 217 -6.77 7.88 7.99
CA PRO A 217 -8.08 7.25 7.90
C PRO A 217 -8.58 6.68 9.23
N VAL A 218 -7.70 6.01 10.00
CA VAL A 218 -8.08 5.38 11.28
C VAL A 218 -8.45 6.44 12.31
N SER A 219 -7.69 7.54 12.42
CA SER A 219 -8.00 8.64 13.34
C SER A 219 -9.31 9.34 12.97
N ARG A 220 -9.59 9.55 11.67
CA ARG A 220 -10.88 10.11 11.22
C ARG A 220 -12.05 9.21 11.59
N ALA A 221 -11.93 7.91 11.35
CA ALA A 221 -12.96 6.96 11.73
C ALA A 221 -13.15 6.88 13.26
N PHE A 222 -12.05 6.96 14.02
CA PHE A 222 -12.11 6.94 15.48
C PHE A 222 -12.78 8.19 16.07
N ARG A 223 -12.53 9.38 15.48
CA ARG A 223 -13.17 10.64 15.89
C ARG A 223 -14.70 10.63 15.78
N GLU A 224 -15.28 9.73 15.00
CA GLU A 224 -16.75 9.55 14.98
C GLU A 224 -17.28 8.96 16.31
N TYR A 225 -16.42 8.30 17.08
CA TYR A 225 -16.78 7.64 18.34
C TYR A 225 -16.22 8.36 19.57
N SER A 226 -15.02 8.95 19.47
CA SER A 226 -14.39 9.65 20.60
C SER A 226 -13.38 10.70 20.15
N ASP A 227 -13.43 11.87 20.79
CA ASP A 227 -12.46 12.95 20.59
C ASP A 227 -11.17 12.78 21.44
N SER A 228 -11.10 11.75 22.28
CA SER A 228 -9.96 11.54 23.17
C SER A 228 -8.76 10.94 22.44
N ALA A 229 -7.69 11.72 22.31
CA ALA A 229 -6.42 11.28 21.74
C ALA A 229 -5.77 10.12 22.53
N VAL A 230 -6.04 10.01 23.85
CA VAL A 230 -5.49 8.92 24.68
C VAL A 230 -6.18 7.59 24.35
N LEU A 231 -7.48 7.60 24.08
CA LEU A 231 -8.23 6.40 23.69
C LEU A 231 -7.87 5.92 22.27
N PHE A 232 -7.18 6.73 21.48
CA PHE A 232 -6.63 6.34 20.18
C PHE A 232 -5.34 5.52 20.29
N ALA A 233 -4.63 5.56 21.44
CA ALA A 233 -3.34 4.90 21.62
C ALA A 233 -3.34 3.38 21.32
N PRO A 234 -4.37 2.59 21.70
CA PRO A 234 -4.44 1.18 21.34
C PRO A 234 -4.51 0.93 19.83
N PHE A 235 -5.17 1.80 19.07
CA PHE A 235 -5.25 1.70 17.60
C PHE A 235 -3.89 1.99 16.95
N MET A 236 -3.17 2.99 17.44
CA MET A 236 -1.80 3.24 16.99
C MET A 236 -0.87 2.08 17.33
N PHE A 237 -0.97 1.52 18.54
CA PHE A 237 -0.19 0.34 18.89
C PHE A 237 -0.50 -0.84 17.95
N ALA A 238 -1.79 -1.11 17.68
CA ALA A 238 -2.19 -2.14 16.73
C ALA A 238 -1.64 -1.89 15.31
N GLU A 239 -1.68 -0.64 14.83
CA GLU A 239 -1.09 -0.24 13.55
C GLU A 239 0.41 -0.57 13.49
N LEU A 240 1.18 -0.18 14.52
CA LEU A 240 2.62 -0.45 14.58
C LEU A 240 2.92 -1.95 14.66
N VAL A 241 2.12 -2.73 15.39
CA VAL A 241 2.26 -4.19 15.46
C VAL A 241 2.01 -4.81 14.08
N VAL A 242 0.98 -4.38 13.36
CA VAL A 242 0.69 -4.85 12.00
C VAL A 242 1.85 -4.50 11.06
N LEU A 243 2.36 -3.26 11.11
CA LEU A 243 3.51 -2.87 10.29
C LEU A 243 4.75 -3.69 10.63
N PHE A 244 5.06 -3.90 11.92
CA PHE A 244 6.17 -4.74 12.36
C PHE A 244 6.07 -6.16 11.78
N LEU A 245 4.88 -6.78 11.86
CA LEU A 245 4.64 -8.13 11.36
C LEU A 245 4.72 -8.18 9.83
N VAL A 246 4.05 -7.29 9.11
CA VAL A 246 4.04 -7.27 7.64
C VAL A 246 5.44 -7.04 7.08
N GLN A 247 6.16 -6.07 7.64
CA GLN A 247 7.52 -5.73 7.21
C GLN A 247 8.53 -6.83 7.60
N GLY A 248 8.41 -7.40 8.80
CA GLY A 248 9.23 -8.53 9.23
C GLY A 248 9.01 -9.77 8.38
N CYS A 249 7.75 -10.15 8.15
CA CYS A 249 7.39 -11.25 7.25
C CYS A 249 7.88 -10.99 5.83
N GLY A 250 7.73 -9.78 5.29
CA GLY A 250 8.23 -9.40 3.97
C GLY A 250 9.76 -9.53 3.86
N ALA A 251 10.50 -9.07 4.88
CA ALA A 251 11.95 -9.24 4.91
C ALA A 251 12.36 -10.72 4.97
N CYS A 252 11.71 -11.53 5.82
CA CYS A 252 11.93 -12.97 5.88
C CYS A 252 11.59 -13.66 4.54
N LEU A 253 10.51 -13.24 3.89
CA LEU A 253 10.10 -13.75 2.58
C LEU A 253 11.19 -13.50 1.53
N VAL A 254 11.76 -12.29 1.48
CA VAL A 254 12.87 -11.96 0.57
C VAL A 254 14.12 -12.80 0.87
N VAL A 255 14.43 -13.07 2.14
CA VAL A 255 15.52 -13.98 2.52
C VAL A 255 15.25 -15.39 2.01
N CYS A 256 14.06 -15.94 2.25
CA CYS A 256 13.67 -17.26 1.76
C CYS A 256 13.68 -17.35 0.22
N MET A 257 13.26 -16.29 -0.48
CA MET A 257 13.28 -16.24 -1.95
C MET A 257 14.70 -16.36 -2.52
N ARG A 258 15.71 -15.83 -1.83
CA ARG A 258 17.10 -15.86 -2.30
C ARG A 258 17.58 -17.29 -2.54
N ASP A 259 17.16 -18.20 -1.67
CA ASP A 259 17.58 -19.61 -1.67
C ASP A 259 16.55 -20.54 -2.33
N HIS A 260 15.37 -20.03 -2.67
CA HIS A 260 14.32 -20.81 -3.32
C HIS A 260 14.69 -21.15 -4.78
N LYS A 261 14.37 -22.39 -5.21
CA LYS A 261 14.62 -22.86 -6.59
C LYS A 261 13.90 -22.00 -7.63
N ASN A 262 12.74 -21.47 -7.28
CA ASN A 262 11.93 -20.62 -8.16
C ASN A 262 11.36 -19.42 -7.38
N PRO A 263 12.08 -18.27 -7.30
CA PRO A 263 11.69 -17.14 -6.44
C PRO A 263 10.44 -16.42 -6.95
N VAL A 264 10.29 -16.30 -8.27
CA VAL A 264 9.14 -15.62 -8.91
C VAL A 264 7.83 -16.33 -8.58
N ALA A 265 7.83 -17.67 -8.62
CA ALA A 265 6.67 -18.48 -8.26
C ALA A 265 6.23 -18.22 -6.81
N PHE A 266 7.18 -18.21 -5.88
CA PHE A 266 6.90 -17.98 -4.47
C PHE A 266 6.37 -16.57 -4.20
N ALA A 267 6.97 -15.54 -4.82
CA ALA A 267 6.49 -14.16 -4.73
C ALA A 267 5.06 -14.01 -5.28
N SER A 268 4.77 -14.67 -6.41
CA SER A 268 3.46 -14.60 -7.05
C SER A 268 2.39 -15.30 -6.22
N LEU A 269 2.71 -16.43 -5.58
CA LEU A 269 1.81 -17.11 -4.64
C LEU A 269 1.58 -16.28 -3.38
N ALA A 270 2.61 -15.62 -2.85
CA ALA A 270 2.46 -14.73 -1.71
C ALA A 270 1.58 -13.51 -2.04
N ALA A 271 1.77 -12.90 -3.22
CA ALA A 271 0.91 -11.83 -3.70
C ALA A 271 -0.53 -12.31 -3.88
N PHE A 272 -0.74 -13.49 -4.47
CA PHE A 272 -2.06 -14.09 -4.61
C PHE A 272 -2.74 -14.32 -3.25
N ALA A 273 -2.02 -14.89 -2.28
CA ALA A 273 -2.52 -15.10 -0.92
C ALA A 273 -2.90 -13.78 -0.23
N LEU A 274 -2.12 -12.72 -0.43
CA LEU A 274 -2.44 -11.38 0.09
C LEU A 274 -3.73 -10.83 -0.51
N ILE A 275 -3.92 -10.93 -1.83
CA ILE A 275 -5.15 -10.50 -2.52
C ILE A 275 -6.37 -11.27 -1.98
N VAL A 276 -6.24 -12.59 -1.80
CA VAL A 276 -7.30 -13.42 -1.20
C VAL A 276 -7.61 -12.96 0.22
N PHE A 277 -6.58 -12.79 1.07
CA PHE A 277 -6.75 -12.40 2.47
C PHE A 277 -7.43 -11.04 2.63
N LEU A 278 -7.04 -10.04 1.83
CA LEU A 278 -7.72 -8.74 1.81
C LEU A 278 -9.19 -8.85 1.38
N GLY A 279 -9.50 -9.83 0.52
CA GLY A 279 -10.85 -10.16 0.10
C GLY A 279 -11.71 -10.82 1.16
N LEU A 280 -11.12 -11.37 2.22
CA LEU A 280 -11.90 -11.96 3.31
C LEU A 280 -12.53 -10.89 4.22
N ILE A 281 -12.09 -9.63 4.10
CA ILE A 281 -12.61 -8.50 4.86
C ILE A 281 -13.61 -7.73 3.97
N PRO A 282 -14.93 -7.84 4.19
CA PRO A 282 -15.93 -7.26 3.29
C PRO A 282 -15.77 -5.75 3.05
N SER A 283 -15.35 -5.00 4.08
CA SER A 283 -15.11 -3.55 3.98
C SER A 283 -13.91 -3.19 3.12
N SER A 284 -12.90 -4.07 3.07
CA SER A 284 -11.72 -3.87 2.22
C SER A 284 -12.05 -4.23 0.77
N GLY A 285 -12.67 -5.40 0.57
CA GLY A 285 -13.06 -5.85 -0.75
C GLY A 285 -14.11 -4.97 -1.41
N SER A 286 -15.06 -4.40 -0.66
CA SER A 286 -16.02 -3.43 -1.21
C SER A 286 -15.35 -2.16 -1.72
N LYS A 287 -14.40 -1.60 -0.97
CA LYS A 287 -13.66 -0.40 -1.39
C LYS A 287 -12.81 -0.67 -2.63
N LEU A 288 -12.06 -1.78 -2.61
CA LEU A 288 -11.18 -2.15 -3.72
C LEU A 288 -11.98 -2.57 -4.98
N GLY A 289 -13.11 -3.26 -4.82
CA GLY A 289 -14.02 -3.62 -5.91
C GLY A 289 -14.81 -2.44 -6.47
N GLY A 290 -15.07 -1.42 -5.66
CA GLY A 290 -15.77 -0.20 -6.08
C GLY A 290 -14.90 0.75 -6.92
N LEU A 291 -13.58 0.75 -6.75
CA LEU A 291 -12.67 1.68 -7.46
C LEU A 291 -12.84 1.65 -8.98
N PRO A 292 -12.87 0.49 -9.66
CA PRO A 292 -12.99 0.45 -11.11
C PRO A 292 -14.37 0.89 -11.60
N LEU A 293 -15.43 0.57 -10.86
CA LEU A 293 -16.81 0.93 -11.20
C LEU A 293 -17.06 2.44 -11.02
N GLN A 294 -16.59 3.01 -9.92
CA GLN A 294 -16.72 4.44 -9.65
C GLN A 294 -15.82 5.25 -10.57
N GLY A 295 -14.59 4.78 -10.79
CA GLY A 295 -13.62 5.42 -11.67
C GLY A 295 -14.09 5.46 -13.12
N SER A 296 -14.61 4.35 -13.67
CA SER A 296 -15.12 4.34 -15.04
C SER A 296 -16.37 5.20 -15.20
N ALA A 297 -17.33 5.11 -14.26
CA ALA A 297 -18.60 5.81 -14.37
C ALA A 297 -18.48 7.34 -14.22
N SER A 298 -17.54 7.81 -13.39
CA SER A 298 -17.33 9.24 -13.13
C SER A 298 -16.23 9.87 -13.98
N GLY A 299 -15.46 9.09 -14.74
CA GLY A 299 -14.23 9.54 -15.40
C GLY A 299 -13.09 9.83 -14.42
N GLY A 300 -13.01 9.07 -13.31
CA GLY A 300 -11.98 9.21 -12.28
C GLY A 300 -12.28 10.28 -11.22
N ARG A 301 -13.47 10.89 -11.26
CA ARG A 301 -13.85 11.98 -10.36
C ARG A 301 -14.35 11.42 -9.05
N VAL A 302 -13.75 11.93 -7.98
CA VAL A 302 -14.15 11.61 -6.61
C VAL A 302 -15.54 12.21 -6.36
N CYS A 303 -15.71 13.51 -6.58
CA CYS A 303 -17.00 14.21 -6.48
C CYS A 303 -17.45 14.69 -7.86
N THR A 304 -18.74 14.52 -8.18
CA THR A 304 -19.32 14.85 -9.49
C THR A 304 -20.53 15.78 -9.34
N LEU A 305 -20.62 16.77 -10.22
CA LEU A 305 -21.81 17.57 -10.46
C LEU A 305 -22.41 17.18 -11.80
N MET A 306 -23.70 16.87 -11.83
CA MET A 306 -24.43 16.58 -13.06
C MET A 306 -25.21 17.81 -13.48
N THR A 307 -25.11 18.19 -14.75
CA THR A 307 -25.98 19.21 -15.35
C THR A 307 -27.15 18.49 -16.03
N TRP A 308 -28.36 18.90 -15.71
CA TRP A 308 -29.58 18.27 -16.19
C TRP A 308 -29.94 18.74 -17.60
N THR A 309 -30.53 17.85 -18.41
CA THR A 309 -31.19 18.25 -19.66
C THR A 309 -32.50 18.98 -19.36
N GLY A 310 -33.00 19.81 -20.29
CA GLY A 310 -34.21 20.63 -20.06
C GLY A 310 -35.48 19.83 -19.76
N GLU A 311 -35.52 18.55 -20.11
CA GLU A 311 -36.65 17.63 -19.89
C GLU A 311 -36.40 16.60 -18.77
N ALA A 312 -35.28 16.74 -18.03
CA ALA A 312 -34.87 15.78 -17.02
C ALA A 312 -35.90 15.67 -15.88
N LYS A 313 -36.42 14.46 -15.66
CA LYS A 313 -37.27 14.13 -14.51
C LYS A 313 -36.41 13.50 -13.42
N VAL A 314 -35.79 14.33 -12.61
CA VAL A 314 -34.91 13.90 -11.51
C VAL A 314 -35.55 14.14 -10.14
N PRO A 315 -35.33 13.25 -9.15
CA PRO A 315 -35.81 13.47 -7.79
C PRO A 315 -35.26 14.76 -7.19
N ARG A 316 -36.12 15.52 -6.49
CA ARG A 316 -35.76 16.83 -5.90
C ARG A 316 -34.56 16.78 -4.97
N VAL A 317 -34.32 15.63 -4.30
CA VAL A 317 -33.17 15.44 -3.40
C VAL A 317 -31.82 15.56 -4.13
N LEU A 318 -31.80 15.35 -5.44
CA LEU A 318 -30.59 15.46 -6.26
C LEU A 318 -30.40 16.85 -6.84
N VAL A 319 -31.42 17.72 -6.81
CA VAL A 319 -31.38 19.05 -7.46
C VAL A 319 -30.78 20.06 -6.50
N ASP A 320 -29.85 20.87 -6.99
CA ASP A 320 -29.29 21.98 -6.22
C ASP A 320 -30.35 23.08 -6.02
N ALA A 321 -30.51 23.54 -4.77
CA ALA A 321 -31.48 24.57 -4.43
C ALA A 321 -31.13 25.93 -5.05
N ASP A 322 -29.84 26.21 -5.21
CA ASP A 322 -29.33 27.48 -5.74
C ASP A 322 -29.26 27.46 -7.28
N ASN A 323 -29.13 26.28 -7.88
CA ASN A 323 -29.11 26.09 -9.33
C ASN A 323 -29.92 24.84 -9.76
N PRO A 324 -31.20 25.00 -10.11
CA PRO A 324 -32.07 23.88 -10.46
C PRO A 324 -31.64 23.08 -11.70
N GLN A 325 -30.74 23.63 -12.53
CA GLN A 325 -30.18 22.91 -13.68
C GLN A 325 -29.01 22.00 -13.31
N ARG A 326 -28.57 22.01 -12.05
CA ARG A 326 -27.46 21.20 -11.57
C ARG A 326 -27.89 20.27 -10.45
N SER A 327 -27.09 19.22 -10.27
CA SER A 327 -27.21 18.36 -9.13
C SER A 327 -26.51 18.96 -7.91
N VAL A 328 -26.90 18.52 -6.72
CA VAL A 328 -26.04 18.61 -5.53
C VAL A 328 -24.71 17.86 -5.77
N LYS A 329 -23.73 17.99 -4.88
CA LYS A 329 -22.48 17.21 -4.98
C LYS A 329 -22.79 15.71 -4.87
N LEU A 330 -22.52 14.94 -5.93
CA LEU A 330 -22.80 13.50 -6.01
C LEU A 330 -21.53 12.65 -6.01
N ARG A 331 -21.69 11.39 -5.60
CA ARG A 331 -20.79 10.27 -5.85
C ARG A 331 -21.47 9.34 -6.85
N VAL A 332 -20.82 9.08 -7.98
CA VAL A 332 -21.28 8.08 -8.95
C VAL A 332 -20.76 6.72 -8.51
N MET A 333 -21.67 5.81 -8.19
CA MET A 333 -21.35 4.48 -7.66
C MET A 333 -21.06 3.48 -8.79
N ALA A 334 -21.80 3.58 -9.89
CA ALA A 334 -21.62 2.79 -11.10
C ALA A 334 -22.43 3.41 -12.25
N ASP A 335 -22.08 3.01 -13.47
CA ASP A 335 -22.87 3.18 -14.69
C ASP A 335 -23.42 1.78 -15.05
N SER A 336 -24.74 1.65 -15.11
CA SER A 336 -25.41 0.40 -15.49
C SER A 336 -26.72 0.67 -16.22
N ASP A 337 -26.98 -0.11 -17.27
CA ASP A 337 -28.27 -0.20 -17.94
C ASP A 337 -28.85 1.18 -18.36
N GLY A 338 -27.98 2.06 -18.86
CA GLY A 338 -28.37 3.39 -19.36
C GLY A 338 -28.70 4.40 -18.26
N SER A 339 -28.32 4.12 -17.01
CA SER A 339 -28.49 5.01 -15.87
C SER A 339 -27.22 5.09 -15.02
N TYR A 340 -26.94 6.29 -14.51
CA TYR A 340 -25.98 6.50 -13.43
C TYR A 340 -26.62 6.11 -12.09
N ILE A 341 -25.93 5.29 -11.31
CA ILE A 341 -26.31 5.00 -9.93
C ILE A 341 -25.56 6.00 -9.04
N VAL A 342 -26.28 6.92 -8.42
CA VAL A 342 -25.69 8.05 -7.67
C VAL A 342 -26.16 8.12 -6.23
N ARG A 343 -25.35 8.80 -5.41
CA ARG A 343 -25.65 9.17 -4.01
C ARG A 343 -25.08 10.56 -3.73
N PRO A 344 -25.66 11.38 -2.84
CA PRO A 344 -24.99 12.59 -2.36
C PRO A 344 -23.61 12.30 -1.74
N TRP A 345 -22.59 13.09 -2.10
CA TRP A 345 -21.16 12.81 -1.86
C TRP A 345 -20.79 12.45 -0.41
N GLN A 346 -21.48 13.05 0.58
CA GLN A 346 -21.26 12.83 2.02
C GLN A 346 -22.47 12.23 2.75
N ALA A 347 -23.43 11.64 2.02
CA ALA A 347 -24.58 11.00 2.67
C ALA A 347 -24.11 9.80 3.54
N LYS A 348 -24.51 9.82 4.82
CA LYS A 348 -24.37 8.66 5.72
C LYS A 348 -25.30 7.52 5.32
N GLU A 349 -26.41 7.85 4.67
CA GLU A 349 -27.40 6.87 4.26
C GLU A 349 -26.97 6.07 3.03
N LYS A 350 -27.20 4.76 3.14
CA LYS A 350 -27.30 3.68 2.14
C LYS A 350 -28.07 3.96 0.84
N THR A 351 -28.78 5.08 0.75
CA THR A 351 -29.75 5.32 -0.31
C THR A 351 -29.04 5.68 -1.60
N ILE A 352 -29.54 5.14 -2.70
CA ILE A 352 -29.04 5.36 -4.05
C ILE A 352 -30.19 5.83 -4.93
N THR A 353 -29.86 6.53 -6.01
CA THR A 353 -30.84 6.99 -6.98
C THR A 353 -30.34 6.66 -8.37
N PHE A 354 -31.25 6.21 -9.22
CA PHE A 354 -30.96 5.95 -10.62
C PHE A 354 -31.27 7.21 -11.42
N VAL A 355 -30.29 7.68 -12.17
CA VAL A 355 -30.40 8.85 -13.03
C VAL A 355 -30.19 8.39 -14.47
N PRO A 356 -31.23 8.40 -15.32
CA PRO A 356 -31.10 8.02 -16.72
C PRO A 356 -30.07 8.89 -17.44
N HIS A 357 -29.26 8.31 -18.32
CA HIS A 357 -28.26 9.07 -19.11
C HIS A 357 -28.90 10.19 -19.92
N ALA A 358 -30.10 9.97 -20.46
CA ALA A 358 -30.86 10.98 -21.20
C ALA A 358 -31.23 12.23 -20.37
N SER A 359 -31.22 12.12 -19.03
CA SER A 359 -31.47 13.24 -18.13
C SER A 359 -30.22 14.06 -17.81
N VAL A 360 -29.03 13.61 -18.22
CA VAL A 360 -27.74 14.25 -17.94
C VAL A 360 -27.16 14.85 -19.21
N ALA A 361 -26.97 16.16 -19.22
CA ALA A 361 -26.32 16.87 -20.30
C ALA A 361 -24.79 16.82 -20.17
N GLN A 362 -24.27 17.01 -18.95
CA GLN A 362 -22.84 17.13 -18.68
C GLN A 362 -22.47 16.60 -17.29
N LEU A 363 -21.22 16.15 -17.14
CA LEU A 363 -20.60 15.74 -15.88
C LEU A 363 -19.39 16.62 -15.60
N ASP A 364 -19.43 17.36 -14.50
CA ASP A 364 -18.38 18.26 -14.06
C ASP A 364 -17.77 17.82 -12.71
N GLU A 365 -16.57 18.32 -12.43
CA GLU A 365 -15.94 18.18 -11.11
C GLU A 365 -16.55 19.14 -10.10
N CYS A 366 -16.62 18.72 -8.84
CA CYS A 366 -17.03 19.62 -7.77
C CYS A 366 -15.95 20.70 -7.54
N PRO A 367 -16.34 21.99 -7.41
CA PRO A 367 -15.42 23.05 -7.01
C PRO A 367 -14.95 22.90 -5.57
#